data_AF-A0A7S2VKG5-F1
#
_entry.id   AF-A0A7S2VKG5-F1
#
_cell.length_a   1.000
_cell.length_b   1.000
_cell.length_c   1.000
_cell.angle_alpha   90.00
_cell.angle_beta   90.00
_cell.angle_gamma   90.00
#
_symmetry.space_group_name_H-M   'P 1'
#
loop_
_entity.id
_entity.type
_entity.pdbx_description
1 polymer ?
#
loop_
_entity_poly.entity_id
_entity_poly.type
_entity_poly.pdbx_seq_one_letter_code
_entity_poly.pdbx_strand_id
1 'polypeptide(L)'
;MACTQHLKQYTKQITTCGRDTRWHEALGLLSYMSTEDLAPNVITFNAAINACQRGAQWQHGLGLLRDMRTQCVDPDVITYNVAISACEKRARWQDALGVFADMGAECVEPDVITYNAMVSACEKGGRWHEALDMLADMRQSSI
;
A
#
# COMPACT_ATOMS: atom_id res chain seq x y z
N MET A 1 -22.58 -4.91 21.29
CA MET A 1 -21.35 -5.64 21.67
C MET A 1 -20.95 -6.74 20.67
N ALA A 2 -21.87 -7.46 20.03
CA ALA A 2 -21.54 -8.48 19.03
C ALA A 2 -20.89 -7.92 17.73
N CYS A 3 -21.40 -6.81 17.18
CA CYS A 3 -20.88 -6.19 15.94
C CYS A 3 -19.40 -5.79 16.04
N THR A 4 -18.98 -5.20 17.17
CA THR A 4 -17.59 -4.84 17.44
C THR A 4 -16.65 -6.04 17.60
N GLN A 5 -17.19 -7.21 17.97
CA GLN A 5 -16.41 -8.43 18.20
C GLN A 5 -16.19 -9.18 16.89
N HIS A 6 -17.19 -9.16 15.99
CA HIS A 6 -17.05 -9.65 14.62
C HIS A 6 -16.02 -8.82 13.84
N LEU A 7 -16.10 -7.48 13.91
CA LEU A 7 -15.13 -6.59 13.22
C LEU A 7 -13.68 -6.86 13.63
N LYS A 8 -13.41 -7.09 14.93
CA LYS A 8 -12.08 -7.45 15.44
C LYS A 8 -11.61 -8.83 14.97
N GLN A 9 -12.51 -9.81 14.85
CA GLN A 9 -12.17 -11.14 14.32
C GLN A 9 -11.82 -11.08 12.83
N TYR A 10 -12.60 -10.37 12.01
CA TYR A 10 -12.32 -10.21 10.59
C TYR A 10 -11.03 -9.44 10.32
N THR A 11 -10.80 -8.34 11.05
CA THR A 11 -9.54 -7.59 10.94
C THR A 11 -8.34 -8.50 11.27
N LYS A 12 -8.43 -9.28 12.35
CA LYS A 12 -7.40 -10.25 12.73
C LYS A 12 -7.16 -11.30 11.65
N GLN A 13 -8.22 -11.82 11.04
CA GLN A 13 -8.12 -12.79 9.95
C GLN A 13 -7.41 -12.20 8.73
N ILE A 14 -7.76 -10.97 8.33
CA ILE A 14 -7.10 -10.28 7.21
C ILE A 14 -5.63 -10.02 7.51
N THR A 15 -5.28 -9.62 8.74
CA THR A 15 -3.87 -9.48 9.15
C THR A 15 -3.12 -10.81 9.10
N THR A 16 -3.76 -11.94 9.45
CA THR A 16 -3.14 -13.27 9.31
C THR A 16 -3.02 -13.71 7.84
N CYS A 17 -3.99 -13.39 6.98
CA CYS A 17 -3.89 -13.65 5.54
C CYS A 17 -2.73 -12.86 4.91
N GLY A 18 -2.49 -11.64 5.39
CA GLY A 18 -1.30 -10.85 5.04
C GLY A 18 0.01 -11.52 5.45
N ARG A 19 0.00 -12.39 6.48
CA ARG A 19 1.18 -13.16 6.88
C ARG A 19 1.47 -14.36 5.99
N ASP A 20 0.45 -14.91 5.34
CA ASP A 20 0.54 -16.20 4.65
C ASP A 20 0.46 -16.08 3.11
N THR A 21 0.64 -14.88 2.55
CA THR A 21 0.50 -14.60 1.09
C THR A 21 -0.88 -14.90 0.50
N ARG A 22 -1.91 -15.08 1.35
CA ARG A 22 -3.29 -15.40 0.96
C ARG A 22 -4.06 -14.13 0.58
N TRP A 23 -3.58 -13.45 -0.46
CA TRP A 23 -4.14 -12.18 -0.91
C TRP A 23 -5.59 -12.30 -1.41
N HIS A 24 -5.95 -13.42 -2.06
CA HIS A 24 -7.33 -13.68 -2.49
C HIS A 24 -8.32 -13.67 -1.33
N GLU A 25 -7.94 -14.28 -0.21
CA GLU A 25 -8.80 -14.35 0.97
C GLU A 25 -8.84 -13.01 1.71
N ALA A 26 -7.71 -12.30 1.78
CA ALA A 26 -7.68 -10.96 2.34
C ALA A 26 -8.64 -10.01 1.58
N LEU A 27 -8.64 -10.07 0.25
CA LEU A 27 -9.57 -9.33 -0.60
C LEU A 27 -11.03 -9.80 -0.40
N GLY A 28 -11.27 -11.11 -0.39
CA GLY A 28 -12.61 -11.66 -0.19
C GLY A 28 -13.22 -11.25 1.16
N LEU A 29 -12.42 -11.27 2.22
CA LEU A 29 -12.85 -10.83 3.55
C LEU A 29 -13.10 -9.32 3.60
N LEU A 30 -12.27 -8.51 2.93
CA LEU A 30 -12.48 -7.06 2.85
C LEU A 30 -13.76 -6.70 2.08
N SER A 31 -14.00 -7.38 0.95
CA SER A 31 -15.24 -7.22 0.18
C SER A 31 -16.46 -7.64 1.02
N TYR A 32 -16.35 -8.75 1.76
CA TYR A 32 -17.43 -9.21 2.65
C TYR A 32 -17.73 -8.19 3.76
N MET A 33 -16.70 -7.60 4.37
CA MET A 33 -16.88 -6.52 5.36
C MET A 33 -17.61 -5.31 4.75
N SER A 34 -17.25 -4.93 3.52
CA SER A 34 -17.90 -3.83 2.81
C SER A 34 -19.37 -4.12 2.50
N THR A 35 -19.75 -5.38 2.21
CA THR A 35 -21.14 -5.77 1.93
C THR A 35 -22.02 -5.91 3.17
N GLU A 36 -21.43 -6.15 4.34
CA GLU A 36 -22.15 -6.34 5.62
C GLU A 36 -22.26 -5.04 6.44
N ASP A 37 -22.07 -3.87 5.82
CA ASP A 37 -21.99 -2.55 6.49
C ASP A 37 -20.94 -2.50 7.62
N LEU A 38 -19.94 -3.38 7.60
CA LEU A 38 -18.84 -3.39 8.55
C LEU A 38 -17.75 -2.44 8.05
N ALA A 39 -17.84 -1.16 8.43
CA ALA A 39 -16.91 -0.08 8.03
C ALA A 39 -15.44 -0.52 8.14
N PRO A 40 -14.79 -0.87 7.00
CA PRO A 40 -13.39 -1.22 7.01
C PRO A 40 -12.57 0.03 7.31
N ASN A 41 -11.48 -0.14 8.05
CA ASN A 41 -10.61 0.95 8.46
C ASN A 41 -9.22 0.79 7.86
N VAL A 42 -8.36 1.78 8.09
CA VAL A 42 -6.96 1.82 7.63
C VAL A 42 -6.22 0.51 7.92
N ILE A 43 -6.43 -0.10 9.10
CA ILE A 43 -5.76 -1.35 9.50
C ILE A 43 -6.17 -2.50 8.58
N THR A 44 -7.47 -2.62 8.27
CA THR A 44 -8.00 -3.67 7.40
C THR A 44 -7.46 -3.53 5.98
N PHE A 45 -7.47 -2.32 5.44
CA PHE A 45 -6.92 -2.05 4.11
C PHE A 45 -5.40 -2.27 4.06
N ASN A 46 -4.63 -1.74 5.01
CA ASN A 46 -3.18 -1.93 5.07
C ASN A 46 -2.81 -3.42 5.14
N ALA A 47 -3.57 -4.22 5.88
CA ALA A 47 -3.38 -5.67 5.92
C ALA A 47 -3.67 -6.36 4.57
N ALA A 48 -4.75 -5.97 3.88
CA ALA A 48 -5.07 -6.49 2.55
C ALA A 48 -4.04 -6.08 1.49
N ILE A 49 -3.61 -4.82 1.49
CA ILE A 49 -2.60 -4.29 0.58
C ILE A 49 -1.24 -4.98 0.83
N ASN A 50 -0.85 -5.21 2.08
CA ASN A 50 0.36 -5.96 2.42
C ASN A 50 0.27 -7.42 1.91
N ALA A 51 -0.89 -8.06 2.05
CA ALA A 51 -1.12 -9.38 1.45
C ALA A 51 -0.89 -9.37 -0.07
N CYS A 52 -1.42 -8.36 -0.78
CA CYS A 52 -1.23 -8.17 -2.22
C CYS A 52 0.25 -7.93 -2.59
N GLN A 53 0.97 -7.09 -1.84
CA GLN A 53 2.39 -6.81 -2.05
C GLN A 53 3.27 -8.04 -1.86
N ARG A 54 2.94 -8.89 -0.89
CA ARG A 54 3.61 -10.18 -0.70
C ARG A 54 3.23 -11.21 -1.77
N GLY A 55 1.99 -11.17 -2.24
CA GLY A 55 1.47 -12.03 -3.32
C GLY A 55 1.86 -11.63 -4.73
N ALA A 56 2.69 -10.60 -4.94
CA ALA A 56 3.07 -10.21 -6.30
C ALA A 56 2.00 -9.37 -7.04
N GLN A 57 0.91 -9.00 -6.36
CA GLN A 57 -0.34 -8.48 -6.94
C GLN A 57 -0.46 -6.97 -6.82
N TRP A 58 0.43 -6.25 -7.48
CA TRP A 58 0.46 -4.79 -7.48
C TRP A 58 -0.85 -4.15 -7.96
N GLN A 59 -1.51 -4.72 -8.98
CA GLN A 59 -2.78 -4.20 -9.51
C GLN A 59 -3.87 -4.15 -8.44
N HIS A 60 -3.99 -5.21 -7.64
CA HIS A 60 -4.94 -5.28 -6.55
C HIS A 60 -4.57 -4.32 -5.42
N GLY A 61 -3.28 -4.19 -5.08
CA GLY A 61 -2.81 -3.23 -4.08
C GLY A 61 -3.12 -1.77 -4.45
N LEU A 62 -2.93 -1.40 -5.72
CA LEU A 62 -3.29 -0.06 -6.22
C LEU A 62 -4.80 0.15 -6.30
N GLY A 63 -5.56 -0.89 -6.65
CA GLY A 63 -7.02 -0.87 -6.60
C GLY A 63 -7.51 -0.57 -5.19
N LEU A 64 -6.98 -1.28 -4.20
CA LEU A 64 -7.32 -1.06 -2.79
C LEU A 64 -6.96 0.35 -2.29
N LEU A 65 -5.82 0.91 -2.71
CA LEU A 65 -5.46 2.30 -2.38
C LEU A 65 -6.51 3.29 -2.92
N ARG A 66 -7.03 3.05 -4.14
CA ARG A 66 -8.12 3.86 -4.70
C ARG A 66 -9.43 3.64 -3.95
N ASP A 67 -9.74 2.38 -3.61
CA ASP A 67 -10.95 2.03 -2.88
C ASP A 67 -10.99 2.69 -1.49
N MET A 68 -9.84 2.76 -0.79
CA MET A 68 -9.71 3.50 0.47
C MET A 68 -10.19 4.95 0.33
N ARG A 69 -9.71 5.66 -0.70
CA ARG A 69 -10.11 7.04 -1.00
C ARG A 69 -11.62 7.14 -1.26
N THR A 70 -12.18 6.22 -2.05
CA THR A 70 -13.64 6.22 -2.34
C THR A 70 -14.50 5.96 -1.12
N GLN A 71 -13.96 5.26 -0.12
CA GLN A 71 -14.63 4.96 1.14
C GLN A 71 -14.32 5.98 2.24
N CYS A 72 -13.70 7.11 1.90
CA CYS A 72 -13.31 8.16 2.85
C CYS A 72 -12.38 7.64 3.97
N VAL A 73 -11.51 6.68 3.63
CA VAL A 73 -10.46 6.17 4.50
C VAL A 73 -9.13 6.72 4.01
N ASP A 74 -8.49 7.57 4.82
CA ASP A 74 -7.24 8.23 4.44
C ASP A 74 -6.08 7.22 4.40
N PRO A 75 -5.38 7.08 3.26
CA PRO A 75 -4.15 6.30 3.18
C PRO A 75 -3.05 6.89 4.07
N ASP A 76 -2.23 6.02 4.68
CA ASP A 76 -1.06 6.45 5.45
C ASP A 76 0.25 6.12 4.71
N VAL A 77 1.39 6.52 5.30
CA VAL A 77 2.73 6.23 4.77
C VAL A 77 2.95 4.73 4.53
N ILE A 78 2.33 3.86 5.35
CA ILE A 78 2.44 2.41 5.20
C ILE A 78 1.69 1.98 3.93
N THR A 79 0.48 2.52 3.70
CA THR A 79 -0.30 2.25 2.49
C THR A 79 0.50 2.57 1.23
N TYR A 80 1.10 3.75 1.17
CA TYR A 80 1.92 4.22 0.04
C TYR A 80 3.18 3.37 -0.15
N ASN A 81 3.92 3.09 0.94
CA ASN A 81 5.12 2.25 0.90
C ASN A 81 4.84 0.88 0.30
N VAL A 82 3.74 0.25 0.72
CA VAL A 82 3.35 -1.06 0.21
C VAL A 82 2.99 -1.00 -1.28
N ALA A 83 2.28 0.04 -1.72
CA ALA A 83 1.95 0.24 -3.13
C ALA A 83 3.20 0.45 -4.01
N ILE A 84 4.14 1.29 -3.55
CA ILE A 84 5.41 1.56 -4.24
C ILE A 84 6.27 0.29 -4.30
N SER A 85 6.44 -0.44 -3.19
CA SER A 85 7.16 -1.72 -3.17
C SER A 85 6.53 -2.78 -4.07
N ALA A 86 5.20 -2.76 -4.27
CA ALA A 86 4.56 -3.68 -5.20
C ALA A 86 4.92 -3.34 -6.66
N CYS A 87 5.01 -2.06 -7.01
CA CYS A 87 5.47 -1.58 -8.32
C CYS A 87 6.95 -1.90 -8.55
N GLU A 88 7.79 -1.68 -7.54
CA GLU A 88 9.22 -1.99 -7.51
C GLU A 88 9.50 -3.45 -7.88
N LYS A 89 8.78 -4.41 -7.27
CA LYS A 89 8.93 -5.85 -7.55
C LYS A 89 8.64 -6.26 -8.99
N ARG A 90 7.95 -5.40 -9.76
CA ARG A 90 7.61 -5.63 -11.17
C ARG A 90 8.36 -4.69 -12.13
N ALA A 91 9.36 -3.95 -11.64
CA ALA A 91 10.09 -2.94 -12.39
C ALA A 91 9.18 -1.86 -13.02
N ARG A 92 8.03 -1.59 -12.39
CA ARG A 92 7.03 -0.62 -12.83
C ARG A 92 7.35 0.76 -12.26
N TRP A 93 8.50 1.31 -12.66
CA TRP A 93 9.02 2.58 -12.11
C TRP A 93 8.10 3.78 -12.40
N GLN A 94 7.39 3.80 -13.54
CA GLN A 94 6.43 4.88 -13.83
C GLN A 94 5.26 4.89 -12.86
N ASP A 95 4.71 3.71 -12.55
CA ASP A 95 3.60 3.61 -11.61
C ASP A 95 4.07 3.96 -10.20
N ALA A 96 5.28 3.55 -9.82
CA ALA A 96 5.89 3.92 -8.54
C ALA A 96 6.03 5.44 -8.39
N LEU A 97 6.50 6.15 -9.43
CA LEU A 97 6.55 7.61 -9.45
C LEU A 97 5.17 8.26 -9.35
N GLY A 98 4.17 7.70 -10.03
CA GLY A 98 2.79 8.17 -9.92
C GLY A 98 2.25 8.07 -8.50
N VAL A 99 2.48 6.92 -7.84
CA VAL A 99 2.08 6.71 -6.45
C VAL A 99 2.84 7.63 -5.48
N PHE A 100 4.13 7.88 -5.73
CA PHE A 100 4.92 8.83 -4.94
C PHE A 100 4.42 10.27 -5.11
N ALA A 101 4.03 10.67 -6.32
CA ALA A 101 3.44 11.99 -6.56
C ALA A 101 2.08 12.15 -5.88
N ASP A 102 1.23 11.12 -5.92
CA ASP A 102 -0.05 11.07 -5.19
C ASP A 102 0.18 11.26 -3.68
N MET A 103 1.19 10.61 -3.12
CA MET A 103 1.56 10.70 -1.70
C MET A 103 1.84 12.15 -1.28
N GLY A 104 2.63 12.88 -2.06
CA GLY A 104 2.90 14.30 -1.82
C GLY A 104 1.66 15.20 -2.01
N ALA A 105 0.80 14.89 -2.99
CA ALA A 105 -0.43 15.63 -3.22
C ALA A 105 -1.44 15.49 -2.06
N GLU A 106 -1.38 14.37 -1.33
CA GLU A 106 -2.17 14.11 -0.13
C GLU A 106 -1.46 14.52 1.17
N CYS A 107 -0.33 15.25 1.07
CA CYS A 107 0.46 15.70 2.21
C CYS A 107 0.90 14.56 3.15
N VAL A 108 1.13 13.37 2.60
CA VAL A 108 1.72 12.25 3.35
C VAL A 108 3.23 12.30 3.15
N GLU A 109 3.96 12.46 4.25
CA GLU A 109 5.42 12.58 4.19
C GLU A 109 6.09 11.23 3.86
N PRO A 110 6.94 11.17 2.81
CA PRO A 110 7.72 9.97 2.51
C PRO A 110 8.73 9.68 3.62
N ASP A 111 9.01 8.40 3.86
CA ASP A 111 10.02 7.94 4.81
C ASP A 111 11.18 7.21 4.10
N VAL A 112 12.15 6.75 4.89
CA VAL A 112 13.31 5.96 4.39
C VAL A 112 12.85 4.75 3.56
N ILE A 113 11.74 4.11 3.93
CA ILE A 113 11.21 2.94 3.22
C ILE A 113 10.67 3.37 1.86
N THR A 114 9.96 4.51 1.79
CA THR A 114 9.47 5.11 0.54
C THR A 114 10.61 5.34 -0.43
N TYR A 115 11.64 6.07 0.00
CA TYR A 115 12.77 6.42 -0.86
C TYR A 115 13.57 5.18 -1.31
N ASN A 116 13.81 4.22 -0.42
CA ASN A 116 14.49 2.99 -0.78
C ASN A 116 13.73 2.19 -1.84
N ALA A 117 12.40 2.10 -1.70
CA ALA A 117 11.55 1.42 -2.69
C ALA A 117 11.56 2.17 -4.03
N MET A 118 11.55 3.51 -4.01
CA MET A 118 11.64 4.34 -5.22
C MET A 118 12.99 4.19 -5.94
N VAL A 119 14.10 4.25 -5.22
CA VAL A 119 15.45 4.05 -5.76
C VAL A 119 15.56 2.66 -6.38
N SER A 120 15.10 1.61 -5.68
CA SER A 120 15.13 0.24 -6.22
C SER A 120 14.22 0.06 -7.44
N ALA A 121 13.05 0.70 -7.47
CA ALA A 121 12.16 0.66 -8.62
C ALA A 121 12.81 1.32 -9.85
N CYS A 122 13.47 2.46 -9.65
CA CYS A 122 14.20 3.18 -10.70
C CYS A 122 15.41 2.38 -11.20
N GLU A 123 16.20 1.79 -10.30
CA GLU A 123 17.32 0.90 -10.64
C GLU A 123 16.87 -0.27 -11.53
N LYS A 124 15.80 -0.98 -11.11
CA LYS A 124 15.21 -2.08 -11.89
C LYS A 124 14.64 -1.64 -13.24
N GLY A 125 14.22 -0.38 -13.34
CA GLY A 125 13.78 0.25 -14.58
C GLY A 125 14.92 0.79 -15.47
N GLY A 126 16.19 0.70 -15.04
CA GLY A 126 17.34 1.31 -15.73
C GLY A 126 17.36 2.85 -15.66
N ARG A 127 16.62 3.43 -14.73
CA ARG A 127 16.37 4.87 -14.56
C ARG A 127 17.27 5.47 -13.49
N TRP A 128 18.57 5.48 -13.78
CA TRP A 128 19.59 5.91 -12.81
C TRP A 128 19.52 7.42 -12.48
N HIS A 129 19.10 8.26 -13.43
CA HIS A 129 18.89 9.69 -13.18
C HIS A 129 17.80 9.91 -12.13
N GLU A 130 16.64 9.27 -12.31
CA GLU A 130 15.53 9.33 -11.36
C GLU A 130 15.94 8.78 -9.98
N ALA A 131 16.73 7.70 -9.94
CA ALA A 131 17.24 7.16 -8.69
C ALA A 131 18.14 8.17 -7.94
N LEU A 132 18.97 8.93 -8.66
CA LEU A 132 19.79 9.99 -8.07
C LEU A 132 18.94 11.16 -7.58
N ASP A 133 17.91 11.54 -8.33
CA ASP A 133 16.98 12.59 -7.92
C ASP A 133 16.26 12.20 -6.62
N MET A 134 15.81 10.95 -6.48
CA MET A 134 15.20 10.44 -5.24
C MET A 134 16.18 10.48 -4.05
N LEU A 135 17.46 10.15 -4.25
CA LEU A 135 18.48 10.22 -3.20
C LEU A 135 18.81 11.67 -2.82
N ALA A 136 18.80 12.59 -3.79
CA ALA A 136 19.02 14.00 -3.55
C ALA A 136 17.84 14.62 -2.78
N ASP A 137 16.61 14.22 -3.11
CA ASP A 137 15.39 14.63 -2.42
C ASP A 137 15.37 14.12 -0.97
N MET A 138 15.65 12.84 -0.74
CA MET A 138 15.77 12.25 0.61
C MET A 138 16.73 13.04 1.52
N ARG A 139 17.90 13.44 0.99
CA ARG A 139 18.90 14.24 1.73
C ARG A 139 18.40 15.64 2.06
N GLN A 140 17.63 16.26 1.17
CA GLN A 140 17.05 17.58 1.40
C GLN A 140 15.94 17.52 2.46
N SER A 141 15.16 16.45 2.44
CA SER A 141 14.10 16.16 3.42
C SER A 141 14.63 15.79 4.82
N SER A 142 15.95 15.75 5.02
CA SER A 142 16.61 15.42 6.30
C SER A 142 16.23 14.04 6.87
N ILE A 143 15.97 13.08 5.97
CA ILE A 143 15.62 11.68 6.28
C ILE A 143 16.87 10.79 6.21
#